data_AF-K0Y5E5-F1
#
_entry.id   AF-K0Y5E5-F1
#
_cell.length_a   1.000
_cell.length_b   1.000
_cell.length_c   1.000
_cell.angle_alpha   90.00
_cell.angle_beta   90.00
_cell.angle_gamma   90.00
#
_symmetry.space_group_name_H-M   'P 1'
#
loop_
_entity.id
_entity.type
_entity.pdbx_description
1 polymer ?
#
loop_
_entity_poly.entity_id
_entity_poly.type
_entity_poly.pdbx_seq_one_letter_code
_entity_poly.pdbx_strand_id
1 'polypeptide(L)' 'MLLWTIQHKAAYDIFLETGRLIANEKYLLFDGGLRCYYEWIAEQMKKRIGRPPNDVKYPVWA' A
#
# COMPACT_ATOMS: atom_id res chain seq x y z
N MET A 1 -17.26 1.48 6.06
CA MET A 1 -15.84 1.11 5.90
C MET A 1 -15.02 2.39 6.03
N LEU A 2 -14.28 2.56 7.12
CA LEU A 2 -13.45 3.75 7.35
C LEU A 2 -12.16 3.59 6.54
N LEU A 3 -12.09 4.18 5.35
CA LEU A 3 -10.84 4.25 4.60
C LEU A 3 -9.85 5.11 5.39
N TRP A 4 -8.80 4.47 5.91
CA TRP A 4 -7.65 5.20 6.43
C TRP A 4 -7.15 6.12 5.32
N THR A 5 -7.11 7.41 5.65
CA THR A 5 -7.02 8.58 4.76
C THR A 5 -6.25 8.33 3.47
N ILE A 6 -6.97 8.09 2.36
CA ILE A 6 -6.41 8.42 1.05
C ILE A 6 -6.30 9.94 1.02
N GLN A 7 -5.08 10.44 1.23
CA GLN A 7 -4.84 11.89 1.30
C GLN A 7 -4.95 12.57 -0.08
N HIS A 8 -4.94 11.82 -1.18
CA HIS A 8 -4.87 12.37 -2.53
C HIS A 8 -5.98 11.84 -3.44
N LYS A 9 -6.82 12.75 -3.97
CA LYS A 9 -7.97 12.41 -4.83
C LYS A 9 -7.58 11.55 -6.03
N ALA A 10 -6.46 11.85 -6.68
CA ALA A 10 -6.02 11.06 -7.85
C ALA A 10 -5.74 9.59 -7.50
N ALA A 11 -5.29 9.30 -6.28
CA ALA A 11 -5.07 7.93 -5.85
C ALA A 11 -6.40 7.21 -5.57
N TYR A 12 -7.40 7.93 -5.08
CA TYR A 12 -8.76 7.41 -4.92
C TYR A 12 -9.45 7.15 -6.27
N ASP A 13 -9.29 8.07 -7.24
CA ASP A 13 -9.86 7.91 -8.58
C ASP A 13 -9.26 6.65 -9.27
N ILE A 14 -7.94 6.43 -9.16
CA ILE A 14 -7.27 5.20 -9.64
C ILE A 14 -7.80 3.96 -8.91
N PHE A 15 -8.03 4.05 -7.60
CA PHE A 15 -8.61 2.94 -6.83
C PHE A 15 -10.03 2.60 -7.29
N LEU A 16 -10.87 3.59 -7.58
CA LEU A 16 -12.21 3.36 -8.10
C LEU A 16 -12.20 2.69 -9.48
N GLU A 17 -11.27 3.06 -10.35
CA GLU A 17 -11.16 2.51 -11.70
C GLU A 17 -10.57 1.09 -11.70
N THR A 18 -9.50 0.87 -10.93
CA THR A 18 -8.71 -0.37 -10.99
C THR A 18 -9.05 -1.36 -9.89
N GLY A 19 -9.78 -0.93 -8.86
CA GLY A 19 -9.98 -1.66 -7.61
C GLY A 19 -8.73 -1.75 -6.73
N ARG A 20 -7.64 -1.06 -7.10
CA ARG A 20 -6.31 -1.27 -6.53
C ARG A 20 -5.65 0.07 -6.18
N LEU A 21 -4.99 0.12 -5.03
CA LEU A 21 -4.26 1.30 -4.58
C LEU A 21 -2.82 0.90 -4.28
N ILE A 22 -1.94 1.01 -5.27
CA ILE A 22 -0.55 0.53 -5.15
C ILE A 22 0.37 1.69 -4.77
N ALA A 23 1.26 1.48 -3.79
CA ALA A 23 2.30 2.44 -3.47
C ALA A 23 3.32 2.53 -4.63
N ASN A 24 3.61 3.75 -5.07
CA ASN A 24 4.62 3.98 -6.10
C ASN A 24 6.01 4.04 -5.46
N GLU A 25 6.90 3.10 -5.85
CA GLU A 25 8.25 2.93 -5.28
C GLU A 25 9.10 4.21 -5.34
N LYS A 26 8.87 5.09 -6.33
CA LYS A 26 9.60 6.37 -6.46
C LYS A 26 9.36 7.31 -5.28
N TYR A 27 8.22 7.18 -4.61
CA TYR A 27 7.84 8.03 -3.48
C TYR A 27 8.02 7.32 -2.12
N LEU A 28 8.60 6.11 -2.11
CA LEU A 28 8.89 5.42 -0.86
C LEU A 28 10.16 6.00 -0.25
N LEU A 29 10.01 6.48 0.98
CA LEU A 29 11.11 7.00 1.79
C LEU A 29 11.67 5.88 2.64
N PHE A 30 12.80 5.33 2.23
CA PHE A 30 13.53 4.31 2.99
C PHE A 30 14.65 4.88 3.87
N ASP A 31 14.88 6.20 3.81
CA ASP A 31 15.90 6.86 4.61
C ASP A 31 15.68 6.65 6.11
N GLY A 32 16.77 6.66 6.88
CA GLY A 32 16.70 6.55 8.34
C GLY A 32 16.23 5.19 8.86
N GLY A 33 16.30 4.11 8.06
CA GLY A 33 15.93 2.77 8.50
C GLY A 33 14.41 2.51 8.48
N LEU A 34 13.63 3.40 7.85
CA LEU A 34 12.17 3.30 7.84
C LEU A 34 11.63 2.07 7.09
N ARG A 35 12.47 1.42 6.28
CA ARG A 35 12.15 0.21 5.53
C ARG A 35 11.56 -0.91 6.40
N CYS A 36 12.05 -1.08 7.62
CA CYS A 36 11.54 -2.13 8.52
C CYS A 36 10.06 -1.95 8.87
N TYR A 37 9.57 -0.70 8.92
CA TYR A 37 8.15 -0.43 9.15
C TYR A 37 7.31 -0.79 7.93
N TYR A 38 7.77 -0.48 6.73
CA TYR A 38 7.10 -0.87 5.49
C TYR A 38 7.02 -2.40 5.34
N GLU A 39 8.11 -3.10 5.64
CA GLU A 39 8.16 -4.57 5.65
C GLU A 39 7.22 -5.14 6.72
N TRP A 40 7.22 -4.57 7.93
CA TRP A 40 6.31 -4.99 8.99
C TRP A 40 4.84 -4.85 8.59
N ILE A 41 4.44 -3.72 8.00
CA ILE A 41 3.05 -3.53 7.54
C ILE A 41 2.71 -4.54 6.43
N ALA A 42 3.62 -4.82 5.50
CA ALA A 42 3.41 -5.80 4.43
C ALA A 42 3.16 -7.20 5.00
N GLU A 43 3.90 -7.59 6.04
CA GLU A 43 3.67 -8.85 6.74
C GLU A 43 2.34 -8.90 7.49
N GLN A 44 1.87 -7.77 8.06
CA GLN A 44 0.54 -7.73 8.67
C GLN A 44 -0.58 -7.87 7.62
N MET A 45 -0.43 -7.25 6.46
CA MET A 45 -1.43 -7.38 5.39
C MET A 45 -1.47 -8.79 4.81
N LYS A 46 -0.32 -9.44 4.64
CA LYS A 46 -0.25 -10.86 4.24
C LYS A 46 -1.02 -11.79 5.18
N LYS A 47 -0.94 -11.54 6.48
CA LYS A 47 -1.63 -12.35 7.51
C LYS A 47 -3.14 -12.14 7.53
N ARG A 48 -3.63 -10.93 7.23
CA ARG A 48 -5.05 -10.55 7.39
C ARG A 48 -5.85 -10.59 6.10
N ILE A 49 -5.24 -10.21 4.98
CA ILE A 49 -5.89 -10.13 3.67
C ILE A 49 -5.49 -11.31 2.80
N GLY A 50 -4.20 -11.67 2.79
CA GLY A 50 -3.66 -12.76 1.98
C GLY A 50 -2.48 -12.32 1.13
N ARG A 51 -2.07 -13.15 0.17
CA ARG A 51 -0.87 -12.87 -0.64
C ARG A 51 -1.07 -11.59 -1.47
N PRO A 52 -0.05 -10.71 -1.54
CA PRO A 52 -0.10 -9.57 -2.43
C PRO A 52 -0.13 -10.07 -3.89
N PRO A 53 -0.76 -9.31 -4.80
CA PRO A 53 -0.55 -9.48 -6.23
C PRO A 53 0.93 -9.32 -6.62
N ASN A 54 1.33 -9.91 -7.75
CA ASN A 54 2.75 -10.00 -8.16
C ASN A 54 3.47 -8.65 -8.32
N ASP A 55 2.71 -7.57 -8.52
CA ASP A 55 3.16 -6.20 -8.77
C ASP A 55 3.12 -5.30 -7.51
N VAL A 56 2.75 -5.84 -6.34
CA VAL A 56 2.65 -5.07 -5.08
C VAL A 56 3.73 -5.50 -4.09
N LYS A 57 4.75 -4.64 -3.89
CA LYS A 57 5.77 -4.86 -2.86
C LYS A 57 5.40 -4.32 -1.48
N TYR A 58 4.67 -3.20 -1.43
CA TYR A 58 4.42 -2.46 -0.20
C TYR A 58 2.93 -2.22 0.05
N PRO A 59 2.54 -2.10 1.32
CA PRO A 59 1.19 -2.41 1.76
C PRO A 59 0.21 -1.27 1.53
N VAL A 60 -0.45 -1.28 0.38
CA VAL A 60 -1.90 -1.13 0.30
C VAL A 60 -2.39 -2.01 -0.84
N TRP A 61 -3.26 -2.98 -0.55
CA TRP A 61 -4.06 -3.67 -1.54
C TRP A 61 -5.37 -4.07 -0.86
N ALA A 62 -6.48 -3.93 -1.57
CA ALA A 62 -7.80 -4.35 -1.16
C ALA A 62 -8.31 -5.37 -2.18
#